data_AF-A0A2M7ILN6-F1
#
_entry.id   AF-A0A2M7ILN6-F1
#
_cell.length_a   1.000
_cell.length_b   1.000
_cell.length_c   1.000
_cell.angle_alpha   90.00
_cell.angle_beta   90.00
_cell.angle_gamma   90.00
#
_symmetry.space_group_name_H-M   'P 1'
#
loop_
_entity.id
_entity.type
_entity.pdbx_description
1 polymer ?
#
loop_
_entity_poly.entity_id
_entity_poly.type
_entity_poly.pdbx_seq_one_letter_code
_entity_poly.pdbx_strand_id
1 'polypeptide(L)'
;MYQRIIKERDFAINQAVARGDYKCCINPPCTMCYLEANQWNNFIAGTCACDDLIAKGEKPCPQCEKGFIKDTGYSCEFNSQNCEE
;
A
#
# COMPACT_ATOMS: atom_id res chain seq x y z
N MET A 1 21.35 -13.55 6.63
CA MET A 1 21.28 -12.68 5.44
C MET A 1 19.88 -12.11 5.23
N TYR A 2 18.83 -12.94 5.13
CA TYR A 2 17.44 -12.53 4.93
C TYR A 2 16.91 -11.47 5.92
N GLN A 3 17.16 -11.67 7.22
CA GLN A 3 16.75 -10.72 8.27
C GLN A 3 17.37 -9.33 8.13
N ARG A 4 18.58 -9.21 7.58
CA ARG A 4 19.24 -7.92 7.37
C ARG A 4 18.57 -7.16 6.22
N ILE A 5 18.28 -7.84 5.12
CA ILE A 5 17.62 -7.26 3.94
C ILE A 5 16.22 -6.75 4.31
N ILE A 6 15.47 -7.51 5.12
CA ILE A 6 14.17 -7.06 5.62
C ILE A 6 14.30 -5.77 6.44
N LYS A 7 15.24 -5.72 7.39
CA LYS A 7 15.46 -4.53 8.22
C LYS A 7 15.87 -3.30 7.40
N GLU A 8 16.75 -3.47 6.42
CA GLU A 8 17.19 -2.38 5.54
C GLU A 8 16.04 -1.84 4.69
N ARG A 9 15.21 -2.74 4.13
CA ARG A 9 14.00 -2.36 3.39
C ARG A 9 13.00 -1.61 4.26
N ASP A 10 12.67 -2.16 5.42
CA ASP A 10 11.66 -1.57 6.31
C ASP A 10 12.15 -0.22 6.85
N PHE A 11 13.45 -0.08 7.11
CA PHE A 11 14.07 1.20 7.46
C PHE A 11 13.95 2.23 6.33
N ALA A 12 14.19 1.82 5.08
CA ALA A 12 14.08 2.72 3.93
C ALA A 12 12.62 3.18 3.71
N ILE A 13 11.67 2.27 3.85
CA ILE A 13 10.22 2.59 3.80
C ILE A 13 9.86 3.57 4.91
N ASN A 14 10.28 3.32 6.16
CA ASN A 14 10.00 4.23 7.28
C ASN A 14 10.58 5.63 7.06
N GLN A 15 11.77 5.73 6.45
CA GLN A 15 12.32 7.05 6.09
C GLN A 15 11.50 7.75 5.01
N ALA A 16 11.04 7.03 3.99
CA ALA A 16 10.20 7.60 2.94
C ALA A 16 8.83 8.05 3.49
N VAL A 17 8.26 7.31 4.45
CA VAL A 17 7.07 7.74 5.20
C VAL A 17 7.35 9.01 5.99
N ALA A 18 8.46 9.06 6.73
CA ALA A 18 8.84 10.23 7.54
C ALA A 18 9.10 11.49 6.71
N ARG A 19 9.57 11.34 5.46
CA ARG A 19 9.76 12.43 4.50
C ARG A 19 8.46 12.86 3.81
N GLY A 20 7.40 12.04 3.91
CA GLY A 20 6.12 12.26 3.23
C GLY A 20 6.08 11.77 1.78
N ASP A 21 7.16 11.10 1.32
CA ASP A 21 7.29 10.57 -0.04
C ASP A 21 6.49 9.27 -0.23
N TYR A 22 6.26 8.52 0.86
CA TYR A 22 5.55 7.24 0.84
C TYR A 22 4.28 7.27 1.70
N LYS A 23 3.14 7.52 1.06
CA LYS A 23 1.82 7.61 1.71
C LYS A 23 1.05 6.31 1.54
N CYS A 24 1.46 5.27 2.26
CA CYS A 24 0.75 4.00 2.24
C CYS A 24 -0.53 4.09 3.09
N CYS A 25 -1.61 3.47 2.61
CA CYS A 25 -2.92 3.51 3.24
C CYS A 25 -3.16 2.41 4.29
N ILE A 26 -2.15 1.57 4.59
CA ILE A 26 -2.20 0.53 5.63
C ILE A 26 -1.01 0.66 6.60
N ASN A 27 -1.17 0.13 7.82
CA ASN A 27 -0.11 0.10 8.83
C ASN A 27 0.09 -1.34 9.35
N PRO A 28 1.28 -1.97 9.21
CA PRO A 28 2.53 -1.40 8.68
C PRO A 28 2.48 -1.12 7.17
N PRO A 29 3.28 -0.15 6.66
CA PRO A 29 3.28 0.20 5.25
C PRO A 29 3.59 -1.00 4.36
N CYS A 30 2.90 -1.10 3.23
CA CYS A 30 3.14 -2.16 2.25
C CYS A 30 4.54 -2.01 1.63
N THR A 31 5.11 -3.11 1.16
CA THR A 31 6.43 -3.11 0.52
C THR A 31 6.33 -3.10 -1.00
N MET A 32 5.17 -3.46 -1.55
CA MET A 32 4.98 -3.63 -2.99
C MET A 32 5.14 -2.32 -3.76
N CYS A 33 4.52 -1.24 -3.31
CA CYS A 33 4.61 0.05 -4.00
C CYS A 33 6.00 0.69 -3.88
N TYR A 34 6.76 0.34 -2.85
CA TYR A 34 8.09 0.92 -2.61
C TYR A 34 9.16 0.42 -3.58
N LEU A 35 9.13 -0.87 -3.95
CA LEU A 35 10.27 -1.54 -4.59
C LEU A 35 10.51 -1.15 -6.06
N GLU A 36 9.44 -1.02 -6.85
CA GLU A 36 9.55 -0.83 -8.30
C GLU A 36 8.52 0.16 -8.81
N ALA A 37 8.81 0.86 -9.91
CA ALA A 37 7.85 1.69 -10.62
C ALA A 37 6.68 0.84 -11.17
N ASN A 38 5.45 1.20 -10.82
CA ASN A 38 4.24 0.47 -11.19
C ASN A 38 3.01 1.42 -11.23
N GLN A 39 1.87 0.89 -11.66
CA GLN A 39 0.64 1.68 -11.78
C GLN A 39 0.12 2.26 -10.44
N TRP A 40 0.45 1.63 -9.29
CA TRP A 40 0.01 2.07 -7.96
C TRP A 40 0.95 3.10 -7.30
N ASN A 41 2.02 3.48 -7.98
CA ASN A 41 2.95 4.53 -7.55
C ASN A 41 3.24 5.55 -8.67
N ASN A 42 2.32 5.71 -9.61
CA ASN A 42 2.47 6.60 -10.77
C ASN A 42 3.76 6.34 -11.57
N PHE A 43 4.23 5.10 -11.60
CA PHE A 43 5.49 4.69 -12.22
C PHE A 43 6.74 5.36 -11.60
N ILE A 44 6.68 5.72 -10.32
CA ILE A 44 7.80 6.30 -9.56
C ILE A 44 8.12 5.39 -8.37
N ALA A 45 9.25 4.68 -8.45
CA ALA A 45 9.73 3.83 -7.36
C ALA A 45 9.93 4.63 -6.06
N GLY A 46 9.74 3.98 -4.91
CA GLY A 46 9.84 4.62 -3.60
C GLY A 46 8.62 5.46 -3.20
N THR A 47 7.57 5.53 -4.02
CA THR A 47 6.33 6.28 -3.73
C THR A 47 5.11 5.36 -3.65
N CYS A 48 3.97 5.88 -3.18
CA CYS A 48 2.70 5.16 -3.15
C CYS A 48 1.56 6.13 -3.44
N ALA A 49 0.64 5.72 -4.33
CA ALA A 49 -0.56 6.48 -4.71
C ALA A 49 -1.85 5.66 -4.48
N CYS A 50 -1.80 4.59 -3.69
CA CYS A 50 -2.97 3.74 -3.45
C CYS A 50 -4.14 4.51 -2.83
N ASP A 51 -3.87 5.48 -1.95
CA ASP A 51 -4.91 6.29 -1.31
C ASP A 51 -5.68 7.15 -2.34
N ASP A 52 -4.95 7.77 -3.28
CA ASP A 52 -5.54 8.54 -4.39
C ASP A 52 -6.36 7.65 -5.33
N LEU A 53 -5.91 6.42 -5.58
CA LEU A 53 -6.65 5.45 -6.38
C LEU A 53 -7.96 5.05 -5.70
N ILE A 54 -7.92 4.75 -4.39
CA ILE A 54 -9.12 4.41 -3.62
C ILE A 54 -10.12 5.56 -3.62
N ALA A 55 -9.65 6.80 -3.43
CA ALA A 55 -10.50 7.99 -3.46
C ALA A 55 -11.21 8.19 -4.81
N LYS A 56 -10.64 7.68 -5.90
CA LYS A 56 -11.24 7.68 -7.26
C LYS A 56 -12.14 6.47 -7.54
N GLY A 57 -12.23 5.51 -6.62
CA GLY A 57 -12.90 4.22 -6.84
C GLY A 57 -12.07 3.23 -7.67
N GLU A 58 -10.77 3.47 -7.83
CA GLU A 58 -9.84 2.59 -8.52
C GLU A 58 -9.20 1.56 -7.57
N LYS A 59 -8.78 0.42 -8.13
CA LYS A 59 -8.29 -0.71 -7.35
C LYS A 59 -6.88 -0.46 -6.78
N PRO A 60 -6.67 -0.53 -5.46
CA PRO A 60 -5.35 -0.37 -4.85
C PRO A 60 -4.45 -1.57 -5.12
N CYS A 61 -3.20 -1.51 -4.64
CA CYS A 61 -2.30 -2.64 -4.79
C CYS A 61 -2.78 -3.86 -3.96
N PRO A 62 -2.46 -5.09 -4.39
CA PRO A 62 -2.88 -6.31 -3.69
C PRO A 62 -2.51 -6.40 -2.21
N GLN A 63 -1.42 -5.72 -1.78
CA GLN A 63 -1.06 -5.68 -0.36
C GLN A 63 -1.96 -4.72 0.43
N CYS A 64 -2.28 -3.56 -0.13
CA CYS A 64 -3.23 -2.63 0.49
C CYS A 64 -4.63 -3.22 0.54
N GLU A 65 -5.11 -3.83 -0.56
CA GLU A 65 -6.39 -4.54 -0.60
C GLU A 65 -6.51 -5.58 0.53
N LYS A 66 -5.47 -6.40 0.74
CA LYS A 66 -5.44 -7.37 1.85
C LYS A 66 -5.35 -6.74 3.23
N GLY A 67 -4.68 -5.60 3.36
CA GLY A 67 -4.56 -4.88 4.63
C GLY A 67 -5.91 -4.32 5.08
N PHE A 68 -6.65 -3.68 4.17
CA PHE A 68 -8.00 -3.17 4.45
C PHE A 68 -8.96 -4.26 4.95
N ILE A 69 -8.90 -5.44 4.34
CA ILE A 69 -9.75 -6.58 4.74
C ILE A 69 -9.44 -7.01 6.18
N LYS A 70 -8.17 -6.98 6.59
CA LYS A 70 -7.75 -7.38 7.93
C LYS A 70 -8.07 -6.32 8.99
N ASP A 71 -7.94 -5.05 8.67
CA ASP A 71 -8.11 -3.96 9.63
C ASP A 71 -9.59 -3.59 9.87
N THR A 72 -10.44 -3.81 8.87
CA THR A 72 -11.88 -3.50 8.98
C THR A 72 -12.75 -4.73 9.18
N GLY A 73 -12.26 -5.94 8.89
CA GLY A 73 -13.07 -7.15 8.82
C GLY A 73 -13.97 -7.23 7.58
N TYR A 74 -13.99 -6.18 6.74
CA TYR A 74 -14.78 -6.12 5.52
C TYR A 74 -13.96 -6.66 4.34
N SER A 75 -14.40 -7.78 3.77
CA SER A 75 -13.97 -8.22 2.45
C SER A 75 -14.70 -7.42 1.38
N CYS A 76 -14.31 -6.17 1.15
CA CYS A 76 -14.84 -5.40 0.04
C CYS A 76 -14.26 -5.95 -1.28
N GLU A 77 -15.00 -6.86 -1.91
CA GLU A 77 -14.80 -7.16 -3.32
C GLU A 77 -15.01 -5.87 -4.10
N PHE A 78 -13.91 -5.29 -4.59
CA PHE A 78 -13.81 -3.98 -5.26
C PHE A 78 -14.71 -3.80 -6.52
N ASN A 79 -15.61 -4.76 -6.80
CA ASN A 79 -16.51 -4.82 -7.95
C ASN A 79 -18.00 -4.90 -7.60
N SER A 80 -18.38 -4.83 -6.33
CA SER A 80 -19.79 -4.82 -5.92
C SER A 80 -20.05 -3.59 -5.07
N GLN A 81 -20.97 -2.73 -5.50
CA GLN A 81 -21.44 -1.54 -4.76
C GLN A 81 -22.22 -1.88 -3.48
N ASN A 82 -22.03 -3.05 -2.90
CA ASN A 82 -22.71 -3.49 -1.69
C ASN A 82 -21.66 -3.99 -0.68
N CYS A 83 -21.22 -3.07 0.18
CA CYS A 83 -20.60 -3.43 1.45
C CYS A 83 -21.73 -3.78 2.42
N GLU A 84 -21.95 -5.06 2.71
CA GLU A 84 -22.86 -5.47 3.80
C GLU A 84 -22.09 -5.62 5.11
N GLU A 85 -22.72 -5.16 6.19
CA GLU A 85 -22.18 -5.04 7.56
C GLU A 85 -21.82 -6.36 8.26
#